data_AF-A0A1J5FCC4-F1
#
_entry.id   AF-A0A1J5FCC4-F1
#
_cell.length_a   1.000
_cell.length_b   1.000
_cell.length_c   1.000
_cell.angle_alpha   90.00
_cell.angle_beta   90.00
_cell.angle_gamma   90.00
#
_symmetry.space_group_name_H-M   'P 1'
#
loop_
_entity.id
_entity.type
_entity.pdbx_description
1 polymer ?
#
loop_
_entity_poly.entity_id
_entity_poly.type
_entity_poly.pdbx_seq_one_letter_code
_entity_poly.pdbx_strand_id
1 'polypeptide(L)'
;MSQNTTPINQEEWLKILGKGMVTLPKKWRDELGIANGDIVKAKKEGNKVVIEAQRNREVPYRIYTDAEIKVFLAEDKIPKSLVKKLRKKFS
;
A
#
# COMPACT_ATOMS: atom_id res chain seq x y z
N MET A 1 -22.37 10.68 -30.97
CA MET A 1 -22.30 10.02 -29.65
C MET A 1 -20.91 9.44 -29.49
N SER A 2 -19.97 10.20 -28.96
CA SER A 2 -18.61 9.72 -28.69
C SER A 2 -18.62 9.04 -27.33
N GLN A 3 -18.44 7.72 -27.31
CA GLN A 3 -18.24 7.01 -26.05
C GLN A 3 -16.80 7.23 -25.58
N ASN A 4 -16.65 7.86 -24.43
CA ASN A 4 -15.39 7.93 -23.70
C ASN A 4 -15.09 6.53 -23.15
N THR A 5 -14.30 5.74 -23.86
CA THR A 5 -13.69 4.53 -23.30
C THR A 5 -12.58 4.96 -22.34
N THR A 6 -12.92 5.05 -21.05
CA THR A 6 -11.91 5.10 -19.99
C THR A 6 -11.01 3.88 -20.15
N PRO A 7 -9.70 4.03 -20.41
CA PRO A 7 -8.82 2.87 -20.45
C PRO A 7 -8.86 2.24 -19.06
N ILE A 8 -9.37 1.01 -18.99
CA ILE A 8 -9.31 0.21 -17.77
C ILE A 8 -7.82 -0.09 -17.58
N ASN A 9 -7.12 0.79 -16.88
CA ASN A 9 -5.76 0.55 -16.40
C ASN A 9 -5.89 -0.53 -15.32
N GLN A 10 -5.96 -1.80 -15.74
CA GLN A 10 -6.03 -2.97 -14.85
C GLN A 10 -4.65 -3.15 -14.23
N GLU A 11 -4.36 -2.33 -13.23
CA GLU A 11 -3.18 -2.43 -12.38
C GLU A 11 -3.59 -3.12 -11.07
N GLU A 12 -2.87 -4.18 -10.72
CA GLU A 12 -3.10 -4.95 -9.50
C GLU A 12 -1.79 -5.14 -8.74
N TRP A 13 -1.87 -5.10 -7.42
CA TRP A 13 -0.75 -5.44 -6.54
C TRP A 13 -0.84 -6.91 -6.17
N LEU A 14 0.12 -7.71 -6.63
CA LEU A 14 0.12 -9.16 -6.48
C LEU A 14 1.22 -9.61 -5.52
N LYS A 15 0.89 -10.58 -4.67
CA LYS A 15 1.87 -11.24 -3.81
C LYS A 15 2.50 -12.42 -4.54
N ILE A 16 3.82 -12.48 -4.52
CA ILE A 16 4.59 -13.60 -5.09
C ILE A 16 4.49 -14.81 -4.16
N LEU A 17 4.01 -15.92 -4.70
CA LEU A 17 3.83 -17.18 -3.98
C LEU A 17 4.83 -18.23 -4.49
N GLY A 18 5.32 -19.10 -3.60
CA GLY A 18 6.29 -20.13 -3.96
C GLY A 18 5.77 -21.24 -4.88
N LYS A 19 4.44 -21.38 -5.02
CA LYS A 19 3.76 -22.30 -5.94
C LYS A 19 2.71 -21.54 -6.77
N GLY A 20 3.13 -20.46 -7.43
CA GLY A 20 2.24 -19.67 -8.28
C GLY A 20 1.75 -20.42 -9.52
N MET A 21 0.60 -20.01 -10.07
CA MET A 21 0.04 -20.59 -11.30
C MET A 21 0.93 -20.33 -12.54
N VAL A 22 1.68 -19.22 -12.53
CA VAL A 22 2.69 -18.88 -13.54
C VAL A 22 4.02 -18.72 -12.82
N THR A 23 5.03 -19.50 -13.23
CA THR A 23 6.36 -19.47 -12.60
C THR A 23 7.35 -18.69 -13.46
N LEU A 24 8.10 -17.80 -12.83
CA LEU A 24 9.21 -17.08 -13.48
C LEU A 24 10.53 -17.86 -13.32
N PRO A 25 11.39 -17.91 -14.37
CA PRO A 25 12.72 -18.47 -14.26
C PRO A 25 13.50 -17.87 -13.10
N LYS A 26 14.31 -18.70 -12.40
CA LYS A 26 15.06 -18.25 -11.22
C LYS A 26 15.96 -17.04 -11.52
N LYS A 27 16.71 -17.08 -12.63
CA LYS A 27 17.61 -15.99 -13.05
C LYS A 27 16.89 -14.64 -13.15
N TRP A 28 15.69 -14.61 -13.75
CA TRP A 28 14.91 -13.38 -13.88
C TRP A 28 14.44 -12.85 -12.54
N ARG A 29 14.05 -13.74 -11.62
CA ARG A 29 13.68 -13.35 -10.25
C ARG A 29 14.87 -12.73 -9.52
N ASP A 30 16.03 -13.36 -9.61
CA ASP A 30 17.26 -12.88 -8.97
C ASP A 30 17.69 -11.52 -9.56
N GLU A 31 17.64 -11.36 -10.90
CA GLU A 31 17.95 -10.09 -11.60
C GLU A 31 16.97 -8.96 -11.28
N LEU A 32 15.68 -9.28 -11.13
CA LEU A 32 14.64 -8.31 -10.76
C LEU A 32 14.56 -8.07 -9.25
N GLY A 33 15.30 -8.82 -8.43
CA GLY A 33 15.25 -8.76 -6.97
C GLY A 33 13.92 -9.21 -6.38
N ILE A 34 13.20 -10.12 -7.04
CA ILE A 34 11.88 -10.61 -6.61
C ILE A 34 12.05 -11.89 -5.78
N ALA A 35 11.63 -11.85 -4.52
CA ALA A 35 11.59 -12.98 -3.61
C ALA A 35 10.16 -13.49 -3.35
N ASN A 36 10.06 -14.68 -2.75
CA ASN A 36 8.76 -15.20 -2.29
C ASN A 36 8.24 -14.32 -1.15
N GLY A 37 6.97 -13.92 -1.25
CA GLY A 37 6.32 -13.05 -0.28
C GLY A 37 6.29 -11.57 -0.70
N ASP A 38 7.11 -11.18 -1.68
CA ASP A 38 7.15 -9.81 -2.19
C ASP A 38 5.86 -9.39 -2.87
N ILE A 39 5.63 -8.08 -2.90
CA ILE A 39 4.54 -7.46 -3.62
C ILE A 39 5.08 -6.85 -4.92
N VAL A 40 4.46 -7.20 -6.04
CA VAL A 40 4.79 -6.66 -7.36
C VAL A 40 3.59 -5.96 -7.95
N LYS A 41 3.84 -4.98 -8.82
CA LYS A 41 2.78 -4.34 -9.60
C LYS A 41 2.61 -5.12 -10.90
N ALA A 42 1.41 -5.62 -11.16
CA ALA A 42 1.08 -6.28 -12.40
C ALA A 42 0.10 -5.42 -13.19
N LYS A 43 0.31 -5.31 -14.50
CA LYS A 43 -0.58 -4.62 -15.40
C LYS A 43 -0.87 -5.47 -16.62
N LYS A 44 -2.15 -5.54 -17.01
CA LYS A 44 -2.55 -6.16 -18.28
C LYS A 44 -2.56 -5.12 -19.39
N GLU A 45 -1.81 -5.38 -20.46
CA GLU A 45 -1.74 -4.54 -21.64
C GLU A 45 -2.08 -5.39 -22.88
N GLY A 46 -3.36 -5.42 -23.25
CA GLY A 46 -3.86 -6.27 -24.34
C GLY A 46 -3.62 -7.75 -24.05
N ASN A 47 -2.70 -8.37 -24.80
CA ASN A 47 -2.29 -9.76 -24.65
C ASN A 47 -1.01 -9.95 -23.80
N LYS A 48 -0.50 -8.88 -23.19
CA LYS A 48 0.71 -8.91 -22.34
C LYS A 48 0.36 -8.70 -20.88
N VAL A 49 1.17 -9.29 -20.01
CA VAL A 49 1.21 -8.95 -18.59
C VAL A 49 2.58 -8.37 -18.30
N VAL A 50 2.61 -7.14 -17.80
CA VAL A 50 3.82 -6.47 -17.35
C VAL A 50 3.90 -6.62 -15.84
N ILE A 51 4.99 -7.20 -15.35
CA ILE A 51 5.27 -7.36 -13.91
C ILE A 51 6.43 -6.44 -13.57
N GLU A 52 6.16 -5.45 -12.73
CA GLU A 52 7.16 -4.51 -12.23
C GLU A 52 7.52 -4.87 -10.78
N ALA A 53 8.79 -5.21 -10.57
CA ALA A 53 9.33 -5.40 -9.24
C ALA A 53 9.33 -4.05 -8.48
N GLN A 54 8.91 -4.07 -7.22
CA GLN A 54 9.16 -2.94 -6.35
C GLN A 54 10.67 -2.87 -6.11
N ARG A 55 11.34 -1.86 -6.66
CA ARG A 55 12.62 -1.45 -6.10
C ARG A 55 12.30 -0.98 -4.69
N ASN A 56 12.89 -1.61 -3.68
CA ASN A 56 12.95 -1.06 -2.32
C ASN A 56 13.64 0.30 -2.42
N ARG A 57 12.87 1.34 -2.77
CA ARG A 57 13.25 2.70 -2.41
C ARG A 57 13.18 2.68 -0.91
N GLU A 58 14.30 2.96 -0.26
CA GLU A 58 14.31 3.31 1.15
C GLU A 58 13.28 4.43 1.31
N VAL A 59 12.09 4.06 1.78
CA VAL A 59 11.06 5.04 2.07
C VAL A 59 11.58 5.74 3.32
N PRO A 60 11.68 7.08 3.32
CA PRO A 60 12.17 7.80 4.48
C PRO A 60 11.16 7.66 5.61
N TYR A 61 11.31 6.62 6.42
CA TYR A 61 10.53 6.44 7.63
C TYR A 61 11.08 7.41 8.68
N ARG A 62 10.20 8.26 9.19
CA ARG A 62 10.52 9.08 10.36
C ARG A 62 10.34 8.24 11.62
N ILE A 63 11.40 8.19 12.43
CA ILE A 63 11.37 7.59 13.76
C ILE A 63 11.00 8.70 14.75
N TYR A 64 9.98 8.45 15.57
CA TYR A 64 9.56 9.38 16.63
C TYR A 64 10.13 8.95 17.97
N THR A 65 10.54 9.93 18.77
CA THR A 65 10.94 9.72 20.15
C THR A 65 9.73 9.57 21.07
N ASP A 66 9.91 8.94 22.22
CA ASP A 66 8.88 8.84 23.26
C ASP A 66 8.35 10.22 23.71
N ALA A 67 9.21 11.25 23.65
CA ALA A 67 8.82 12.62 23.97
C ALA A 67 7.84 13.19 22.94
N GLU A 68 8.11 13.02 21.64
CA GLU A 68 7.20 13.43 20.56
C GLU A 68 5.86 12.68 20.64
N ILE A 69 5.90 11.37 20.90
CA ILE A 69 4.68 10.57 21.06
C ILE A 69 3.81 11.10 22.21
N LYS A 70 4.41 11.50 23.34
CA LYS A 70 3.68 12.10 24.47
C LYS A 70 3.00 13.41 24.10
N VAL A 71 3.63 14.23 23.24
CA VAL A 71 3.03 15.48 22.75
C VAL A 71 1.81 15.17 21.89
N PHE A 72 1.93 14.24 20.94
CA PHE A 72 0.81 13.85 20.07
C PHE A 72 -0.39 13.36 20.89
N LEU A 73 -0.13 12.51 21.89
CA LEU A 73 -1.18 12.00 22.79
C LEU A 73 -1.81 13.07 23.68
N ALA A 74 -1.11 14.17 23.95
CA ALA A 74 -1.67 15.30 24.70
C ALA A 74 -2.57 16.16 23.81
N GLU A 75 -2.15 16.40 22.57
CA GLU A 75 -2.87 17.20 21.58
C GLU A 75 -4.13 16.49 21.06
N ASP A 76 -4.10 15.17 20.92
CA ASP A 76 -5.24 14.36 20.45
C ASP A 76 -6.38 14.25 21.49
N LYS A 77 -6.18 14.75 22.72
CA LYS A 77 -7.22 14.70 23.76
C LYS A 77 -8.40 15.59 23.40
N ILE A 78 -9.57 14.97 23.34
CA ILE A 78 -10.83 15.67 23.12
C ILE A 78 -11.04 16.74 24.23
N PRO A 79 -11.34 18.00 23.86
CA PRO A 79 -11.60 19.05 24.82
C PRO A 79 -12.74 18.69 25.78
N LYS A 80 -12.57 18.97 27.08
CA LYS A 80 -13.56 18.64 28.13
C LYS A 80 -14.95 19.20 27.85
N SER A 81 -15.04 20.38 27.22
CA SER A 81 -16.29 21.01 26.81
C SER A 81 -17.04 20.19 25.76
N LEU A 82 -16.31 19.59 24.82
CA LEU A 82 -16.87 18.75 23.77
C LEU A 82 -17.28 17.38 24.32
N VAL A 83 -16.48 16.79 25.23
CA VAL A 83 -16.85 15.56 25.95
C VAL A 83 -18.18 15.74 26.70
N LYS A 84 -18.38 16.88 27.37
CA LYS A 84 -19.65 17.19 28.07
C LYS A 84 -20.84 17.28 27.11
N LYS A 85 -20.66 17.89 25.93
CA LYS A 85 -21.70 17.97 24.89
C LYS A 85 -22.04 16.60 24.31
N LEU A 86 -21.03 15.76 24.03
CA LEU A 86 -21.21 14.42 23.50
C LEU A 86 -21.96 13.52 24.50
N ARG A 87 -21.56 13.53 25.78
CA ARG A 87 -22.26 12.78 26.84
C ARG A 87 -23.74 13.17 26.97
N LYS A 88 -24.08 14.45 26.76
CA LYS A 88 -25.48 14.92 26.78
C LYS A 88 -26.28 14.52 25.53
N LYS A 89 -25.63 14.34 24.39
CA LYS A 89 -26.28 14.00 23.10
C LYS A 89 -26.51 12.50 22.92
N PHE A 90 -25.71 11.66 23.57
CA PHE A 90 -25.74 10.20 23.47
C PHE A 90 -26.14 9.50 24.79
N SER A 91 -26.67 10.26 25.75
CA SER A 91 -27.40 9.74 26.91
C SER A 91 -28.89 9.82 26.65
#